data_AF-D5UXH3-F1
#
_entry.id   AF-D5UXH3-F1
#
_cell.length_a   1.000
_cell.length_b   1.000
_cell.length_c   1.000
_cell.angle_alpha   90.00
_cell.angle_beta   90.00
_cell.angle_gamma   90.00
#
_symmetry.space_group_name_H-M   'P 1'
#
loop_
_entity.id
_entity.type
_entity.pdbx_description
1 polymer ?
#
loop_
_entity_poly.entity_id
_entity_poly.type
_entity_poly.pdbx_seq_one_letter_code
_entity_poly.pdbx_strand_id
1 'polypeptide(L)'
;MSAALGGALITSDTTSDELRVAWANAFGRNGDPSDAWDHAIKALEAALIPVVTPGKINATLGSVLGELRANQGNKWRSCFPGKDDDHSPTPLVKTLEQIWPNIDRHQGGASRPPTEAEARSVVALTAALIQAHRESPLVYKV
;
A
#
# COMPACT_ATOMS: atom_id res chain seq x y z
N MET A 1 -4.30 4.19 22.26
CA MET A 1 -4.20 3.85 20.82
C MET A 1 -4.51 5.13 20.06
N SER A 2 -3.52 5.75 19.41
CA SER A 2 -3.62 7.13 18.91
C SER A 2 -4.71 7.27 17.84
N ALA A 3 -5.43 8.40 17.81
CA ALA A 3 -6.58 8.67 16.93
C ALA A 3 -6.30 8.41 15.43
N ALA A 4 -5.05 8.61 15.00
CA ALA A 4 -4.61 8.33 13.63
C ALA A 4 -4.67 6.84 13.25
N LEU A 5 -4.43 5.92 14.19
CA LEU A 5 -4.59 4.49 13.92
C LEU A 5 -6.07 4.08 13.87
N GLY A 6 -6.90 4.78 14.65
CA GLY A 6 -8.35 4.65 14.57
C GLY A 6 -8.84 4.96 13.16
N GLY A 7 -8.50 6.16 12.66
CA GLY A 7 -8.89 6.62 11.32
C GLY A 7 -8.55 5.65 10.18
N ALA A 8 -7.44 4.90 10.28
CA ALA A 8 -7.04 3.91 9.28
C ALA A 8 -7.78 2.56 9.39
N LEU A 9 -8.26 2.17 10.57
CA LEU A 9 -8.81 0.84 10.83
C LEU A 9 -10.34 0.79 11.04
N ILE A 10 -10.96 1.91 11.42
CA ILE A 10 -12.36 1.94 11.91
C ILE A 10 -13.39 2.37 10.86
N THR A 11 -12.96 2.83 9.69
CA THR A 11 -13.88 3.14 8.57
C THR A 11 -14.46 1.85 8.01
N SER A 12 -15.76 1.80 7.75
CA SER A 12 -16.41 0.63 7.13
C SER A 12 -16.20 0.64 5.61
N ASP A 13 -15.04 0.17 5.16
CA ASP A 13 -14.69 -0.01 3.75
C ASP A 13 -13.76 -1.23 3.56
N THR A 14 -13.63 -1.71 2.33
CA THR A 14 -12.76 -2.85 1.98
C THR A 14 -11.31 -2.60 2.41
N THR A 15 -10.83 -1.36 2.28
CA THR A 15 -9.48 -0.97 2.69
C THR A 15 -9.21 -1.24 4.17
N SER A 16 -10.09 -0.80 5.06
CA SER A 16 -9.99 -1.06 6.50
C SER A 16 -10.17 -2.54 6.83
N ASP A 17 -11.03 -3.25 6.10
CA ASP A 17 -11.26 -4.67 6.33
C ASP A 17 -10.01 -5.49 6.05
N GLU A 18 -9.37 -5.26 4.91
CA GLU A 18 -8.10 -5.86 4.55
C GLU A 18 -7.00 -5.46 5.54
N LEU A 19 -6.90 -4.18 5.92
CA LEU A 19 -5.89 -3.71 6.88
C LEU A 19 -6.09 -4.32 8.28
N ARG A 20 -7.33 -4.58 8.70
CA ARG A 20 -7.63 -5.21 9.99
C ARG A 20 -7.20 -6.67 10.01
N VAL A 21 -7.44 -7.39 8.92
CA VAL A 21 -6.95 -8.77 8.77
C VAL A 21 -5.42 -8.79 8.75
N ALA A 22 -4.80 -7.87 8.00
CA ALA A 22 -3.36 -7.72 7.97
C ALA A 22 -2.78 -7.47 9.38
N TRP A 23 -3.40 -6.57 10.15
CA TRP A 23 -3.00 -6.26 11.52
C TRP A 23 -3.14 -7.46 12.47
N ALA A 24 -4.26 -8.18 12.38
CA ALA A 24 -4.49 -9.38 13.18
C ALA A 24 -3.44 -10.46 12.90
N ASN A 25 -3.05 -10.64 11.63
CA ASN A 25 -2.02 -11.58 11.24
C ASN A 25 -0.60 -11.12 11.62
N ALA A 26 -0.29 -9.82 11.59
CA ALA A 26 1.04 -9.32 11.95
C ALA A 26 1.28 -9.25 13.48
N PHE A 27 0.26 -8.87 14.25
CA PHE A 27 0.40 -8.55 15.68
C PHE A 27 -0.41 -9.47 16.60
N GLY A 28 -1.23 -10.36 16.05
CA GLY A 28 -1.97 -11.36 16.82
C GLY A 28 -1.08 -12.47 17.36
N ARG A 29 -1.55 -13.15 18.42
CA ARG A 29 -0.79 -14.18 19.14
C ARG A 29 -0.38 -15.37 18.25
N ASN A 30 -1.22 -15.75 17.30
CA ASN A 30 -1.01 -16.88 16.37
C ASN A 30 -1.13 -16.41 14.91
N GLY A 31 -0.60 -15.22 14.60
CA GLY A 31 -0.73 -14.63 13.28
C GLY A 31 0.18 -15.28 12.23
N ASP A 32 -0.14 -15.07 10.95
CA ASP A 32 0.64 -15.54 9.81
C ASP A 32 1.32 -14.35 9.09
N PRO A 33 2.66 -14.24 9.11
CA PRO A 33 3.40 -13.17 8.43
C PRO A 33 3.11 -13.07 6.93
N SER A 34 2.83 -14.19 6.26
CA SER A 34 2.57 -14.25 4.81
C SER A 34 1.21 -13.63 4.50
N ASP A 35 0.18 -14.05 5.23
CA ASP A 35 -1.17 -13.49 5.10
C ASP A 35 -1.20 -12.02 5.55
N ALA A 36 -0.44 -11.65 6.58
CA ALA A 36 -0.32 -10.25 6.99
C ALA A 36 0.13 -9.35 5.84
N TRP A 37 1.15 -9.78 5.09
CA TRP A 37 1.71 -9.02 3.98
C TRP A 37 0.75 -9.00 2.78
N ASP A 38 0.16 -10.15 2.43
CA ASP A 38 -0.84 -10.25 1.35
C ASP A 38 -2.04 -9.33 1.59
N HIS A 39 -2.58 -9.33 2.81
CA HIS A 39 -3.70 -8.47 3.18
C HIS A 39 -3.30 -6.98 3.22
N ALA A 40 -2.04 -6.65 3.56
CA ALA A 40 -1.53 -5.28 3.42
C ALA A 40 -1.50 -4.82 1.95
N ILE A 41 -1.06 -5.68 1.03
CA ILE A 41 -1.12 -5.40 -0.41
C ILE A 41 -2.56 -5.14 -0.86
N LYS A 42 -3.50 -6.00 -0.47
CA LYS A 42 -4.94 -5.84 -0.83
C LYS A 42 -5.53 -4.55 -0.28
N ALA A 43 -5.14 -4.12 0.91
CA ALA A 43 -5.59 -2.85 1.47
C ALA A 43 -5.10 -1.67 0.60
N LEU A 44 -3.85 -1.69 0.14
CA LEU A 44 -3.33 -0.69 -0.80
C LEU A 44 -4.01 -0.75 -2.17
N GLU A 45 -4.33 -1.95 -2.67
CA GLU A 45 -5.10 -2.14 -3.90
C GLU A 45 -6.48 -1.49 -3.79
N ALA A 46 -7.22 -1.79 -2.72
CA ALA A 46 -8.54 -1.22 -2.45
C ALA A 46 -8.50 0.32 -2.36
N ALA A 47 -7.44 0.90 -1.80
CA ALA A 47 -7.26 2.34 -1.71
C ALA A 47 -6.85 3.00 -3.04
N LEU A 48 -5.90 2.41 -3.78
CA LEU A 48 -5.22 3.09 -4.88
C LEU A 48 -5.79 2.77 -6.26
N ILE A 49 -6.36 1.58 -6.48
CA ILE A 49 -6.94 1.21 -7.78
C ILE A 49 -8.05 2.18 -8.22
N PRO A 50 -9.01 2.58 -7.34
CA PRO A 50 -10.07 3.51 -7.74
C PRO A 50 -9.55 4.88 -8.20
N VAL A 51 -8.38 5.29 -7.71
CA VAL A 51 -7.76 6.56 -8.05
C VAL A 51 -6.90 6.44 -9.30
N VAL A 52 -5.98 5.47 -9.33
CA VAL A 52 -4.91 5.41 -10.33
C VAL A 52 -5.33 4.69 -11.60
N THR A 53 -6.03 3.56 -11.48
CA THR A 53 -6.45 2.75 -12.63
C THR A 53 -7.97 2.49 -12.60
N PRO A 54 -8.80 3.55 -12.53
CA PRO A 54 -10.25 3.39 -12.50
C PRO A 54 -10.74 2.64 -13.74
N GLY A 55 -11.57 1.62 -13.55
CA GLY A 55 -12.17 0.83 -14.64
C GLY A 55 -11.31 -0.30 -15.20
N LYS A 56 -10.06 -0.47 -14.74
CA LYS A 56 -9.25 -1.64 -15.13
C LYS A 56 -9.76 -2.89 -14.40
N ILE A 57 -10.29 -3.85 -15.17
CA ILE A 57 -10.76 -5.14 -14.65
C ILE A 57 -9.56 -5.94 -14.13
N ASN A 58 -9.70 -6.56 -12.96
CA ASN A 58 -8.65 -7.35 -12.29
C ASN A 58 -7.34 -6.54 -12.07
N ALA A 59 -7.46 -5.24 -11.79
CA ALA A 59 -6.31 -4.44 -11.41
C ALA A 59 -5.68 -4.95 -10.11
N THR A 60 -4.37 -4.76 -10.01
CA THR A 60 -3.54 -5.14 -8.85
C THR A 60 -2.62 -3.98 -8.49
N LEU A 61 -1.88 -4.08 -7.39
CA LEU A 61 -0.89 -3.08 -7.01
C LEU A 61 0.22 -2.95 -8.07
N GLY A 62 0.53 -4.06 -8.76
CA GLY A 62 1.41 -4.03 -9.94
C GLY A 62 0.84 -3.19 -11.10
N SER A 63 -0.48 -3.15 -11.28
CA SER A 63 -1.12 -2.25 -12.27
C SER A 63 -0.98 -0.78 -11.88
N VAL A 64 -1.18 -0.45 -10.60
CA VAL A 64 -0.98 0.90 -10.05
C VAL A 64 0.48 1.34 -10.23
N LEU A 65 1.44 0.48 -9.87
CA LEU A 65 2.87 0.72 -10.07
C LEU A 65 3.20 0.96 -11.55
N GLY A 66 2.64 0.17 -12.46
CA GLY A 66 2.83 0.33 -13.89
C GLY A 66 2.38 1.72 -14.39
N GLU A 67 1.19 2.16 -13.99
CA GLU A 67 0.63 3.47 -14.36
C GLU A 67 1.48 4.61 -13.79
N LEU A 68 1.85 4.56 -12.51
CA LEU A 68 2.64 5.62 -11.87
C LEU A 68 4.08 5.68 -12.40
N ARG A 69 4.70 4.56 -12.77
CA ARG A 69 6.01 4.54 -13.43
C ARG A 69 5.95 5.17 -14.83
N ALA A 70 4.85 4.96 -15.55
CA ALA A 70 4.64 5.53 -16.88
C ALA A 70 4.33 7.04 -16.86
N ASN A 71 4.27 7.67 -15.67
CA ASN A 71 3.92 9.07 -15.50
C ASN A 71 4.80 10.06 -16.29
N GLN A 72 6.08 9.78 -16.55
CA GLN A 72 7.01 10.71 -17.21
C GLN A 72 6.99 12.16 -16.66
N GLY A 73 6.52 12.35 -15.42
CA GLY A 73 6.39 13.64 -14.74
C GLY A 73 5.20 14.51 -15.16
N ASN A 74 4.26 14.04 -16.00
CA ASN A 74 3.26 14.91 -16.62
C ASN A 74 1.79 14.54 -16.38
N LYS A 75 1.48 13.44 -15.68
CA LYS A 75 0.10 12.97 -15.45
C LYS A 75 -0.30 12.87 -13.99
N TRP A 76 0.66 12.58 -13.12
CA TRP A 76 0.48 12.23 -11.71
C TRP A 76 1.42 13.03 -10.84
N ARG A 77 0.88 13.58 -9.75
CA ARG A 77 1.64 14.23 -8.67
C ARG A 77 1.30 13.60 -7.33
N SER A 78 2.25 13.66 -6.41
CA SER A 78 2.13 13.21 -5.02
C SER A 78 1.54 14.30 -4.14
N CYS A 79 0.76 13.92 -3.12
CA CYS A 79 0.35 14.87 -2.07
C CYS A 79 1.54 15.34 -1.21
N PHE A 80 2.61 14.55 -1.13
CA PHE A 80 3.83 14.94 -0.43
C PHE A 80 4.68 15.84 -1.33
N PRO A 81 5.01 17.08 -0.89
CA PRO A 81 6.00 17.88 -1.59
C PRO A 81 7.36 17.23 -1.46
N GLY A 82 8.06 17.09 -2.59
CA GLY A 82 9.47 16.72 -2.61
C GLY A 82 10.35 17.84 -2.05
N LYS A 83 11.64 17.58 -1.89
CA LYS A 83 12.61 18.59 -1.38
C LYS A 83 12.58 19.90 -2.19
N ASP A 84 12.35 19.77 -3.49
CA ASP A 84 12.33 20.88 -4.45
C ASP A 84 10.91 21.22 -4.91
N ASP A 85 9.89 20.84 -4.12
CA ASP A 85 8.46 21.07 -4.38
C ASP A 85 7.95 20.49 -5.72
N ASP A 86 8.63 19.45 -6.22
CA ASP A 86 8.31 18.82 -7.51
C ASP A 86 7.00 18.01 -7.48
N HIS A 87 6.58 17.57 -6.29
CA HIS A 87 5.49 16.62 -6.06
C HIS A 87 5.63 15.34 -6.88
N SER A 88 6.86 14.85 -7.06
CA SER A 88 7.10 13.61 -7.80
C SER A 88 6.44 12.41 -7.09
N PRO A 89 5.72 11.52 -7.80
CA PRO A 89 5.21 10.27 -7.21
C PRO A 89 6.30 9.22 -6.99
N THR A 90 7.54 9.48 -7.43
CA THR A 90 8.66 8.53 -7.38
C THR A 90 8.92 7.95 -5.98
N PRO A 91 8.95 8.75 -4.89
CA PRO A 91 9.14 8.19 -3.55
C PRO A 91 8.04 7.19 -3.16
N LEU A 92 6.77 7.51 -3.45
CA LEU A 92 5.66 6.58 -3.20
C LEU A 92 5.82 5.30 -4.02
N VAL A 93 6.17 5.41 -5.31
CA VAL A 93 6.44 4.24 -6.17
C VAL A 93 7.53 3.36 -5.55
N LYS A 94 8.63 3.95 -5.08
CA LYS A 94 9.72 3.20 -4.42
C LYS A 94 9.28 2.54 -3.12
N THR A 95 8.42 3.17 -2.35
CA THR A 95 7.81 2.55 -1.16
C THR A 95 6.92 1.37 -1.53
N LEU A 96 6.04 1.53 -2.52
CA LEU A 96 5.16 0.46 -2.99
C LEU A 96 5.94 -0.73 -3.59
N GLU A 97 7.10 -0.48 -4.21
CA GLU A 97 8.04 -1.52 -4.69
C GLU A 97 8.69 -2.34 -3.55
N GLN A 98 8.77 -1.80 -2.33
CA GLN A 98 9.23 -2.58 -1.17
C GLN A 98 8.12 -3.49 -0.62
N ILE A 99 6.87 -3.13 -0.87
CA ILE A 99 5.69 -3.86 -0.39
C ILE A 99 5.23 -4.90 -1.41
N TRP A 100 5.37 -4.63 -2.72
CA TRP A 100 4.89 -5.50 -3.78
C TRP A 100 6.02 -5.99 -4.71
N PRO A 101 6.02 -7.29 -5.08
CA PRO A 101 5.11 -8.34 -4.62
C PRO A 101 5.48 -8.86 -3.22
N ASN A 102 4.62 -9.70 -2.64
CA ASN A 102 4.99 -10.44 -1.43
C ASN A 102 6.22 -11.33 -1.73
N ILE A 103 7.17 -11.38 -0.79
CA ILE A 103 8.47 -12.04 -0.94
C ILE A 103 8.37 -13.55 -1.14
N ASP A 104 7.34 -14.18 -0.58
CA ASP A 104 7.05 -15.61 -0.77
C ASP A 104 6.39 -15.92 -2.13
N ARG A 105 5.87 -14.89 -2.82
CA ARG A 105 5.17 -15.00 -4.10
C ARG A 105 5.96 -14.45 -5.29
N HIS A 106 7.27 -14.28 -5.12
CA HIS A 106 8.16 -13.87 -6.19
C HIS A 106 8.37 -15.00 -7.21
N GLN A 107 7.72 -14.91 -8.39
CA GLN A 107 8.02 -15.81 -9.50
C GLN A 107 9.45 -15.54 -10.00
N GLY A 108 10.30 -16.57 -10.01
CA GLY A 108 11.66 -16.52 -10.58
C GLY A 108 12.77 -16.04 -9.65
N GLY A 109 12.49 -15.79 -8.37
CA GLY A 109 13.49 -15.42 -7.35
C GLY A 109 13.57 -16.43 -6.19
N ALA A 110 14.44 -16.14 -5.21
CA ALA A 110 14.46 -16.87 -3.94
C ALA A 110 13.19 -16.55 -3.14
N SER A 111 12.15 -17.36 -3.33
CA SER A 111 10.92 -17.30 -2.52
C SER A 111 11.18 -17.86 -1.12
N ARG A 112 10.76 -17.11 -0.10
CA ARG A 112 10.71 -17.56 1.29
C ARG A 112 9.54 -16.88 2.00
N PRO A 113 8.99 -17.50 3.06
CA PRO A 113 8.06 -16.80 3.94
C PRO A 113 8.70 -15.51 4.51
N PRO A 114 7.93 -14.43 4.66
CA PRO A 114 8.40 -13.25 5.37
C PRO A 114 8.62 -13.56 6.86
N THR A 115 9.59 -12.89 7.45
CA THR A 115 9.74 -12.89 8.92
C THR A 115 8.63 -12.07 9.55
N GLU A 116 8.34 -12.33 10.83
CA GLU A 116 7.39 -11.55 11.63
C GLU A 116 7.73 -10.05 11.64
N ALA A 117 9.02 -9.70 11.73
CA ALA A 117 9.46 -8.31 11.73
C ALA A 117 9.22 -7.61 10.39
N GLU A 118 9.44 -8.29 9.27
CA GLU A 118 9.18 -7.73 7.94
C GLU A 118 7.67 -7.52 7.73
N ALA A 119 6.84 -8.54 8.05
CA ALA A 119 5.39 -8.44 7.93
C ALA A 119 4.82 -7.30 8.79
N ARG A 120 5.26 -7.17 10.05
CA ARG A 120 4.86 -6.05 10.92
C ARG A 120 5.24 -4.69 10.36
N SER A 121 6.45 -4.58 9.78
CA SER A 121 6.94 -3.33 9.20
C SER A 121 6.08 -2.93 8.00
N VAL A 122 5.75 -3.88 7.13
CA VAL A 122 4.89 -3.67 5.95
C VAL A 122 3.47 -3.27 6.36
N VAL A 123 2.89 -3.95 7.35
CA VAL A 123 1.55 -3.61 7.86
C VAL A 123 1.54 -2.22 8.48
N ALA A 124 2.54 -1.86 9.29
CA ALA A 124 2.63 -0.54 9.89
C ALA A 124 2.78 0.57 8.84
N LEU A 125 3.64 0.35 7.83
CA LEU A 125 3.84 1.28 6.73
C LEU A 125 2.57 1.43 5.88
N THR A 126 1.88 0.33 5.62
CA THR A 126 0.59 0.32 4.90
C THR A 126 -0.47 1.10 5.66
N ALA A 127 -0.57 0.92 6.98
CA ALA A 127 -1.49 1.70 7.82
C ALA A 127 -1.20 3.22 7.73
N ALA A 128 0.06 3.62 7.74
CA ALA A 128 0.46 5.02 7.60
C ALA A 128 0.09 5.58 6.21
N LEU A 129 0.33 4.83 5.14
CA LEU A 129 -0.05 5.23 3.78
C LEU A 129 -1.58 5.36 3.63
N ILE A 130 -2.35 4.42 4.18
CA ILE A 130 -3.82 4.47 4.15
C ILE A 130 -4.34 5.67 4.94
N GLN A 131 -3.80 5.93 6.13
CA GLN A 131 -4.18 7.12 6.90
C GLN A 131 -3.89 8.38 6.09
N ALA A 132 -2.69 8.52 5.53
CA ALA A 132 -2.34 9.66 4.69
C ALA A 132 -3.27 9.80 3.47
N HIS A 133 -3.61 8.68 2.81
CA HIS A 133 -4.55 8.66 1.67
C HIS A 133 -5.95 9.16 2.06
N ARG A 134 -6.39 8.86 3.28
CA ARG A 134 -7.70 9.32 3.81
C ARG A 134 -7.72 10.81 4.09
N GLU A 135 -6.60 11.39 4.50
CA GLU A 135 -6.48 12.85 4.66
C GLU A 135 -6.42 13.56 3.30
N SER A 136 -5.70 12.99 2.34
CA SER A 136 -5.58 13.51 0.98
C SER A 136 -5.11 12.41 0.02
N PRO A 137 -5.64 12.32 -1.22
CA PRO A 137 -5.20 11.33 -2.17
C PRO A 137 -3.67 11.34 -2.33
N LEU A 138 -3.03 10.21 -1.98
CA LEU A 138 -1.57 10.03 -2.06
C LEU A 138 -0.99 10.48 -3.41
N VAL A 139 -1.77 10.29 -4.47
CA VAL A 139 -1.50 10.81 -5.80
C VAL A 139 -2.77 11.38 -6.42
N TYR A 140 -2.62 12.38 -7.27
CA TYR A 140 -3.70 13.01 -8.02
C TYR A 140 -3.25 13.29 -9.46
N LYS A 141 -4.23 13.33 -10.38
CA LYS A 141 -3.96 13.66 -11.79
C LYS A 141 -3.77 15.16 -11.95
N VAL A 142 -2.89 15.53 -12.90
CA VAL A 142 -2.66 16.92 -13.34
C VAL A 142 -3.32 17.15 -14.70
#